data_AF-A0A1Y3AXV6-F1
#
_entry.id   AF-A0A1Y3AXV6-F1
#
_cell.length_a   1.000
_cell.length_b   1.000
_cell.length_c   1.000
_cell.angle_alpha   90.00
_cell.angle_beta   90.00
_cell.angle_gamma   90.00
#
_symmetry.space_group_name_H-M   'P 1'
#
loop_
_entity.id
_entity.type
_entity.pdbx_description
1 polymer ?
#
loop_
_entity_poly.entity_id
_entity_poly.type
_entity_poly.pdbx_seq_one_letter_code
_entity_poly.pdbx_strand_id
1 'polypeptide(L)'
;SACKFISSRLLNILVEDDIKAISHGFLQQFNLDLMQCEMFAGSEPVKEFEEGALQSCFAELRQTMDLFMEFDSWSTYFAEYGKNESRYLRVNPQTAYILLEKLVRGDNKKTIFSALSKNERDKKNKIDTILKKLKQLQ
;
A
#
# COMPACT_ATOMS: atom_id res chain seq x y z
N SER A 1 -14.51 -7.03 15.50
CA SER A 1 -14.86 -5.61 15.75
C SER A 1 -15.21 -4.93 14.43
N ALA A 2 -15.90 -3.79 14.48
CA ALA A 2 -16.16 -2.97 13.30
C ALA A 2 -14.86 -2.50 12.62
N CYS A 3 -13.83 -2.11 13.38
CA CYS A 3 -12.54 -1.69 12.85
C CYS A 3 -11.87 -2.77 11.99
N LYS A 4 -11.89 -4.04 12.44
CA LYS A 4 -11.36 -5.15 11.64
C LYS A 4 -12.14 -5.32 10.33
N PHE A 5 -13.47 -5.25 10.39
CA PHE A 5 -14.30 -5.34 9.18
C PHE A 5 -14.01 -4.20 8.20
N ILE A 6 -13.94 -2.96 8.69
CA ILE A 6 -13.63 -1.78 7.86
C ILE A 6 -12.24 -1.93 7.22
N SER A 7 -11.22 -2.27 8.01
CA SER A 7 -9.86 -2.49 7.52
C SER A 7 -9.81 -3.55 6.41
N SER A 8 -10.45 -4.71 6.61
CA SER A 8 -10.53 -5.75 5.58
C SER A 8 -11.25 -5.26 4.32
N ARG A 9 -12.33 -4.49 4.45
CA ARG A 9 -13.07 -3.94 3.29
C ARG A 9 -12.25 -2.91 2.53
N LEU A 10 -11.54 -2.02 3.21
CA LEU A 10 -10.66 -1.03 2.60
C LEU A 10 -9.52 -1.70 1.82
N LEU A 11 -8.91 -2.74 2.38
CA LEU A 11 -7.89 -3.53 1.69
C LEU A 11 -8.45 -4.21 0.43
N ASN A 12 -9.62 -4.83 0.56
CA ASN A 12 -10.28 -5.52 -0.56
C ASN A 12 -10.56 -4.58 -1.74
N ILE A 13 -11.01 -3.34 -1.49
CA ILE A 13 -11.24 -2.35 -2.57
C ILE A 13 -9.97 -2.10 -3.39
N LEU A 14 -8.79 -2.10 -2.76
CA LEU A 14 -7.51 -1.91 -3.45
C LEU A 14 -7.16 -3.10 -4.35
N VAL A 15 -7.51 -4.32 -3.95
CA VAL A 15 -7.13 -5.56 -4.66
C VAL A 15 -8.24 -6.16 -5.50
N GLU A 16 -9.48 -5.67 -5.40
CA GLU A 16 -10.66 -6.13 -6.15
C GLU A 16 -10.40 -6.22 -7.66
N ASP A 17 -10.73 -7.37 -8.26
CA ASP A 17 -10.42 -7.64 -9.67
C ASP A 17 -11.12 -6.66 -10.62
N ASP A 18 -12.31 -6.17 -10.28
CA ASP A 18 -13.05 -5.21 -11.10
C ASP A 18 -12.36 -3.84 -11.19
N ILE A 19 -11.50 -3.51 -10.22
CA ILE A 19 -10.70 -2.30 -10.22
C ILE A 19 -9.39 -2.55 -10.95
N LYS A 20 -9.34 -2.24 -12.25
CA LYS A 20 -8.17 -2.52 -13.11
C LYS A 20 -7.05 -1.47 -13.03
N ALA A 21 -7.33 -0.27 -12.52
CA ALA A 21 -6.36 0.81 -12.45
C ALA A 21 -6.66 1.73 -11.27
N ILE A 22 -5.61 2.21 -10.62
CA ILE A 22 -5.68 3.17 -9.51
C ILE A 22 -4.78 4.33 -9.86
N SER A 23 -5.25 5.57 -9.68
CA SER A 23 -4.42 6.76 -9.88
C SER A 23 -3.61 7.06 -8.62
N HIS A 24 -2.48 7.73 -8.78
CA HIS A 24 -1.71 8.20 -7.63
C HIS A 24 -2.54 9.11 -6.69
N GLY A 25 -3.38 9.99 -7.25
CA GLY A 25 -4.24 10.87 -6.46
C GLY A 25 -5.30 10.14 -5.64
N PHE A 26 -5.85 9.03 -6.16
CA PHE A 26 -6.73 8.17 -5.36
C PHE A 26 -5.98 7.59 -4.16
N LEU A 27 -4.76 7.09 -4.38
CA LEU A 27 -3.97 6.47 -3.30
C LEU A 27 -3.62 7.48 -2.20
N GLN A 28 -3.31 8.73 -2.59
CA GLN A 28 -3.08 9.82 -1.64
C GLN A 28 -4.32 10.09 -0.78
N GLN A 29 -5.49 10.19 -1.39
CA GLN A 29 -6.74 10.40 -0.65
C GLN A 29 -7.08 9.20 0.24
N PHE A 30 -6.91 7.98 -0.28
CA PHE A 30 -7.12 6.76 0.49
C PHE A 30 -6.26 6.73 1.75
N ASN A 31 -5.00 7.17 1.68
CA ASN A 31 -4.12 7.25 2.84
C ASN A 31 -4.63 8.27 3.88
N LEU A 32 -5.16 9.42 3.44
CA LEU A 32 -5.78 10.39 4.35
C LEU A 32 -7.03 9.80 5.02
N ASP A 33 -7.88 9.12 4.26
CA ASP A 33 -9.10 8.49 4.78
C ASP A 33 -8.77 7.38 5.79
N LEU A 34 -7.71 6.62 5.54
CA LEU A 34 -7.18 5.62 6.47
C LEU A 34 -6.71 6.26 7.78
N MET A 35 -5.95 7.37 7.71
CA MET A 35 -5.53 8.11 8.90
C MET A 35 -6.73 8.55 9.74
N GLN A 36 -7.81 9.02 9.10
CA GLN A 36 -9.04 9.40 9.80
C GLN A 36 -9.73 8.20 10.47
N CYS A 37 -9.73 7.03 9.83
CA CYS A 37 -10.24 5.80 10.43
C CYS A 37 -9.46 5.41 11.69
N GLU A 38 -8.14 5.52 11.65
CA GLU A 38 -7.28 5.23 12.80
C GLU A 38 -7.44 6.24 13.93
N MET A 39 -7.52 7.53 13.59
CA MET A 39 -7.81 8.59 14.56
C MET A 39 -9.15 8.38 15.26
N PHE A 40 -10.19 8.03 14.50
CA PHE A 40 -11.49 7.71 15.08
C PHE A 40 -11.44 6.45 15.96
N ALA A 41 -10.74 5.40 15.52
CA ALA A 41 -10.58 4.18 16.31
C ALA A 41 -9.85 4.41 17.66
N GLY A 42 -9.03 5.45 17.73
CA GLY A 42 -8.29 5.87 18.92
C GLY A 42 -8.86 7.07 19.66
N SER A 43 -10.05 7.58 19.28
CA SER A 43 -10.55 8.85 19.81
C SER A 43 -10.99 8.77 21.27
N GLU A 44 -11.51 7.61 21.68
CA GLU A 44 -12.00 7.35 23.03
C GLU A 44 -11.70 5.91 23.43
N PRO A 45 -11.39 5.65 24.72
CA PRO A 45 -11.20 4.29 25.20
C PRO A 45 -12.51 3.51 25.11
N VAL A 46 -12.45 2.32 24.51
CA VAL A 46 -13.57 1.40 24.45
C VAL A 46 -13.43 0.37 25.56
N LYS A 47 -14.47 0.23 26.39
CA LYS A 47 -14.51 -0.77 27.47
C LYS A 47 -14.14 -2.14 26.90
N GLU A 48 -13.31 -2.89 27.63
CA GLU A 48 -12.78 -4.22 27.25
C GLU A 48 -11.66 -4.22 26.19
N PHE A 49 -11.28 -3.07 25.65
CA PHE A 49 -10.12 -2.97 24.75
C PHE A 49 -8.95 -2.26 25.44
N GLU A 50 -7.75 -2.81 25.23
CA GLU A 50 -6.51 -2.10 25.55
C GLU A 50 -6.33 -0.89 24.63
N GLU A 51 -5.63 0.13 25.12
CA GLU A 51 -5.26 1.30 24.33
C GLU A 51 -4.49 0.85 23.07
N GLY A 52 -4.86 1.39 21.91
CA GLY A 52 -4.22 1.02 20.64
C GLY A 52 -4.77 -0.25 19.97
N ALA A 53 -5.56 -1.07 20.67
CA ALA A 53 -6.03 -2.34 20.12
C ALA A 53 -6.90 -2.15 18.87
N LEU A 54 -7.76 -1.13 18.84
CA LEU A 54 -8.61 -0.84 17.68
C LEU A 54 -7.82 -0.23 16.52
N GLN A 55 -6.86 0.67 16.78
CA GLN A 55 -5.96 1.20 15.75
C GLN A 55 -5.12 0.10 15.11
N SER A 56 -4.71 -0.92 15.89
CA SER A 56 -3.92 -2.05 15.36
C SER A 56 -4.63 -2.84 14.26
N CYS A 57 -5.97 -2.76 14.18
CA CYS A 57 -6.74 -3.36 13.09
C CYS A 57 -6.35 -2.80 11.71
N PHE A 58 -5.81 -1.59 11.65
CA PHE A 58 -5.42 -0.89 10.42
C PHE A 58 -3.93 -1.02 10.10
N ALA A 59 -3.14 -1.72 10.93
CA ALA A 59 -1.69 -1.74 10.81
C ALA A 59 -1.17 -2.29 9.47
N GLU A 60 -1.85 -3.29 8.88
CA GLU A 60 -1.52 -3.79 7.54
C GLU A 60 -1.73 -2.73 6.46
N LEU A 61 -2.90 -2.06 6.47
CA LEU A 61 -3.20 -0.98 5.55
C LEU A 61 -2.23 0.18 5.69
N ARG A 62 -1.90 0.58 6.92
CA ARG A 62 -0.97 1.68 7.19
C ARG A 62 0.42 1.37 6.63
N GLN A 63 0.96 0.19 6.93
CA GLN A 63 2.25 -0.21 6.38
C GLN A 63 2.21 -0.33 4.85
N THR A 64 1.09 -0.79 4.29
CA THR A 64 0.91 -0.85 2.83
C THR A 64 0.89 0.54 2.22
N MET A 65 0.17 1.50 2.79
CA MET A 65 0.15 2.87 2.26
C MET A 65 1.52 3.54 2.41
N ASP A 66 2.18 3.41 3.56
CA ASP A 66 3.53 3.92 3.83
C ASP A 66 4.53 3.46 2.76
N LEU A 67 4.53 2.15 2.43
CA LEU A 67 5.39 1.58 1.40
C LEU A 67 5.18 2.21 0.02
N PHE A 68 3.96 2.64 -0.30
CA PHE A 68 3.62 3.21 -1.61
C PHE A 68 3.70 4.73 -1.67
N MET A 69 3.61 5.43 -0.54
CA MET A 69 3.81 6.88 -0.47
C MET A 69 5.30 7.25 -0.56
N GLU A 70 6.18 6.36 -0.08
CA GLU A 70 7.63 6.56 -0.10
C GLU A 70 8.31 5.64 -1.13
N PHE A 71 8.62 6.14 -2.33
CA PHE A 71 9.17 5.29 -3.40
C PHE A 71 10.52 4.62 -3.06
N ASP A 72 11.31 5.17 -2.13
CA ASP A 72 12.57 4.56 -1.71
C ASP A 72 12.38 3.43 -0.68
N SER A 73 11.19 3.30 -0.09
CA SER A 73 10.87 2.31 0.94
C SER A 73 10.85 0.86 0.44
N TRP A 74 10.76 0.64 -0.87
CA TRP A 74 10.87 -0.69 -1.48
C TRP A 74 12.23 -1.35 -1.21
N SER A 75 13.30 -0.56 -1.11
CA SER A 75 14.63 -1.08 -0.79
C SER A 75 14.66 -1.70 0.61
N THR A 76 14.10 -1.00 1.59
CA THR A 76 13.91 -1.48 2.97
C THR A 76 12.99 -2.69 3.02
N TYR A 77 11.85 -2.66 2.31
CA TYR A 77 10.92 -3.79 2.26
C TYR A 77 11.62 -5.09 1.86
N PHE A 78 12.36 -5.08 0.74
CA PHE A 78 13.06 -6.28 0.28
C PHE A 78 14.24 -6.68 1.17
N ALA A 79 14.96 -5.72 1.76
CA ALA A 79 16.11 -6.00 2.62
C ALA A 79 15.71 -6.62 3.97
N GLU A 80 14.49 -6.34 4.43
CA GLU A 80 13.97 -6.79 5.72
C GLU A 80 12.91 -7.89 5.61
N TYR A 81 12.49 -8.25 4.40
CA TYR A 81 11.45 -9.26 4.19
C TYR A 81 11.80 -10.58 4.91
N GLY A 82 10.84 -11.10 5.68
CA GLY A 82 10.99 -12.32 6.48
C GLY A 82 11.68 -12.13 7.84
N LYS A 83 12.15 -10.93 8.18
CA LYS A 83 12.68 -10.64 9.53
C LYS A 83 11.55 -10.26 10.49
N ASN A 84 11.69 -10.68 11.75
CA ASN A 84 10.68 -10.46 12.80
C ASN A 84 10.46 -8.98 13.16
N GLU A 85 11.43 -8.11 12.88
CA GLU A 85 11.39 -6.68 13.21
C GLU A 85 11.31 -5.76 11.98
N SER A 86 10.81 -6.27 10.84
CA SER A 86 10.70 -5.46 9.63
C SER A 86 9.70 -4.30 9.79
N ARG A 87 10.04 -3.10 9.27
CA ARG A 87 9.13 -1.95 9.19
C ARG A 87 7.80 -2.30 8.52
N TYR A 88 7.85 -3.20 7.53
CA TYR A 88 6.75 -3.58 6.66
C TYR A 88 6.32 -5.04 6.87
N LEU A 89 6.47 -5.55 8.10
CA LEU A 89 6.18 -6.93 8.48
C LEU A 89 4.79 -7.43 8.07
N ARG A 90 3.79 -6.55 8.02
CA ARG A 90 2.39 -6.89 7.71
C ARG A 90 2.06 -6.75 6.22
N VAL A 91 2.98 -6.27 5.38
CA VAL A 91 2.72 -6.09 3.96
C VAL A 91 2.88 -7.42 3.21
N ASN A 92 1.76 -7.93 2.72
CA ASN A 92 1.73 -9.13 1.88
C ASN A 92 2.30 -8.84 0.47
N PRO A 93 3.27 -9.64 -0.04
CA PRO A 93 3.84 -9.44 -1.39
C PRO A 93 2.81 -9.50 -2.52
N GLN A 94 1.79 -10.36 -2.42
CA GLN A 94 0.72 -10.47 -3.41
C GLN A 94 -0.11 -9.19 -3.47
N THR A 95 -0.51 -8.67 -2.30
CA THR A 95 -1.23 -7.39 -2.20
C THR A 95 -0.42 -6.25 -2.82
N ALA A 96 0.86 -6.15 -2.45
CA ALA A 96 1.77 -5.15 -2.98
C ALA A 96 1.93 -5.28 -4.51
N TYR A 97 2.04 -6.50 -5.02
CA TYR A 97 2.13 -6.76 -6.46
C TYR A 97 0.89 -6.26 -7.21
N ILE A 98 -0.30 -6.67 -6.77
CA ILE A 98 -1.58 -6.28 -7.39
C ILE A 98 -1.74 -4.75 -7.39
N LEU A 99 -1.47 -4.10 -6.25
CA LEU A 99 -1.61 -2.66 -6.12
C LEU A 99 -0.64 -1.90 -7.03
N LEU A 100 0.62 -2.35 -7.11
CA LEU A 100 1.61 -1.74 -7.99
C LEU A 100 1.23 -1.88 -9.47
N GLU A 101 0.73 -3.04 -9.90
CA GLU A 101 0.21 -3.21 -11.26
C GLU A 101 -0.92 -2.24 -11.58
N LYS A 102 -1.88 -2.06 -10.65
CA LYS A 102 -3.01 -1.14 -10.83
C LYS A 102 -2.54 0.32 -10.90
N LEU A 103 -1.55 0.71 -10.11
CA LEU A 103 -0.97 2.06 -10.14
C LEU A 103 -0.25 2.35 -11.46
N VAL A 104 0.55 1.40 -11.95
CA VAL A 104 1.23 1.52 -13.26
C VAL A 104 0.21 1.67 -14.38
N ARG A 105 -0.89 0.91 -14.34
CA ARG A 105 -1.99 1.02 -15.32
C ARG A 105 -2.70 2.38 -15.23
N GLY A 106 -2.87 2.93 -14.03
CA GLY A 106 -3.49 4.24 -13.82
C GLY A 106 -2.63 5.40 -14.33
N ASP A 107 -1.33 5.34 -14.10
CA ASP A 107 -0.37 6.38 -14.52
C ASP A 107 -0.11 6.37 -16.04
N ASN A 108 -0.12 5.19 -16.69
CA ASN A 108 0.15 5.05 -18.12
C ASN A 108 -0.82 5.84 -19.03
N LYS A 109 -2.00 6.24 -18.54
CA LYS A 109 -2.94 7.06 -19.33
C LYS A 109 -2.44 8.49 -19.61
N LYS A 110 -1.35 8.95 -18.97
CA LYS A 110 -0.77 10.30 -19.18
C LYS A 110 0.49 10.32 -20.07
N THR A 111 0.97 9.18 -20.58
CA THR A 111 2.41 9.01 -20.91
C THR A 111 2.69 8.53 -22.35
N ILE A 112 1.90 8.94 -23.35
CA ILE A 112 2.21 8.59 -24.77
C ILE A 112 3.30 9.53 -25.34
N PHE A 113 3.44 10.76 -24.83
CA PHE A 113 4.42 11.75 -25.33
C PHE A 113 5.70 11.90 -24.47
N SER A 114 5.77 11.25 -23.29
CA SER A 114 6.80 11.50 -22.27
C SER A 114 7.84 10.38 -22.07
N ALA A 115 7.73 9.27 -22.81
CA ALA A 115 8.70 8.15 -22.79
C ALA A 115 10.14 8.52 -23.22
N LEU A 116 10.37 9.78 -23.61
CA LEU A 116 11.65 10.28 -24.11
C LEU A 116 12.61 10.71 -22.98
N SER A 117 12.12 11.02 -21.77
CA SER A 117 13.00 11.47 -20.68
C SER A 117 13.77 10.32 -20.02
N LYS A 118 15.02 10.57 -19.61
CA LYS A 118 15.87 9.58 -18.92
C LYS A 118 15.28 9.19 -17.56
N ASN A 119 14.75 10.17 -16.82
CA ASN A 119 14.18 9.97 -15.48
C ASN A 119 12.95 9.05 -15.49
N GLU A 120 12.07 9.17 -16.48
CA GLU A 120 10.89 8.29 -16.61
C GLU A 120 11.29 6.86 -16.98
N ARG A 121 12.32 6.69 -17.82
CA ARG A 121 12.89 5.37 -18.13
C ARG A 121 13.48 4.70 -16.90
N ASP A 122 14.24 5.44 -16.10
CA ASP A 122 14.83 4.91 -14.87
C ASP A 122 13.74 4.54 -13.85
N LYS A 123 12.68 5.35 -13.74
CA LYS A 123 11.51 5.04 -12.90
C LYS A 123 10.81 3.76 -13.36
N LYS A 124 10.57 3.61 -14.67
CA LYS A 124 9.98 2.39 -15.25
C LYS A 124 10.83 1.15 -14.96
N ASN A 125 12.15 1.24 -15.16
CA ASN A 125 13.07 0.14 -14.87
C ASN A 125 13.04 -0.27 -13.39
N LYS A 126 12.94 0.71 -12.47
CA LYS A 126 12.80 0.45 -11.04
C LYS A 126 11.48 -0.27 -10.73
N ILE A 127 10.36 0.20 -11.30
CA ILE A 127 9.05 -0.44 -11.13
C ILE A 127 9.07 -1.90 -11.64
N ASP A 128 9.63 -2.13 -12.83
CA ASP A 128 9.74 -3.49 -13.40
C ASP A 128 10.60 -4.39 -12.51
N THR A 129 11.64 -3.85 -11.88
CA THR A 129 12.48 -4.58 -10.92
C THR A 129 11.69 -4.93 -9.65
N ILE A 130 10.92 -3.99 -9.11
CA ILE A 130 10.07 -4.22 -7.93
C ILE A 130 9.03 -5.32 -8.23
N LEU A 131 8.33 -5.24 -9.36
CA LEU A 131 7.33 -6.25 -9.76
C LEU A 131 7.94 -7.64 -9.90
N LYS A 132 9.13 -7.75 -10.51
CA LYS A 132 9.85 -9.04 -10.62
C LYS A 132 10.22 -9.60 -9.25
N LYS A 133 10.74 -8.76 -8.35
CA LYS A 133 11.08 -9.19 -6.99
C LYS A 133 9.85 -9.62 -6.19
N LEU A 134 8.76 -8.86 -6.26
CA LEU A 134 7.49 -9.23 -5.61
C LEU A 134 6.97 -10.58 -6.08
N LYS A 135 7.04 -10.85 -7.38
CA LYS A 135 6.64 -12.13 -7.96
C LYS A 135 7.49 -13.33 -7.48
N GLN A 136 8.74 -13.09 -7.07
CA GLN A 136 9.61 -14.13 -6.51
C GLN A 136 9.30 -14.44 -5.03
N LEU A 137 8.55 -13.57 -4.35
CA LEU A 137 8.16 -13.72 -2.94
C LEU A 137 6.74 -14.32 -2.77
N GLN A 138 6.06 -14.62 -3.87
CA GLN A 138 4.72 -15.21 -3.91
C GLN A 138 4.76 -16.73 -3.81
#